data_AF-A0A2T0X555-F1
#
_entry.id   AF-A0A2T0X555-F1
#
_cell.length_a   1.000
_cell.length_b   1.000
_cell.length_c   1.000
_cell.angle_alpha   90.00
_cell.angle_beta   90.00
_cell.angle_gamma   90.00
#
_symmetry.space_group_name_H-M   'P 1'
#
loop_
_entity.id
_entity.type
_entity.pdbx_description
1 polymer ?
#
loop_
_entity_poly.entity_id
_entity_poly.type
_entity_poly.pdbx_seq_one_letter_code
_entity_poly.pdbx_strand_id
1 'polypeptide(L)'
;MTTFEDHPLRYALANELHARPFPQLAAPCRAIFLAVKHPVDAASRDKDADRKHLCALLDRHGASHPNPDATHWSGQIGKYYLKWEQHTEFVTYTVFMEGLGERPFDPVDFGVFPEDWLTEAPGVRVTSAMVRIEPRPSDEEITNKVEDWFVAESLAISRVLDDEAVVAADFRIDSAGHTRIAVFPSANTGARRIGRVVQRLCEIETYKSMSMLGLARVRAMSSELGQIDGQLTSLISNMTQHDAQPEEVLEGLLKISAHLENLQAQSSFRFGATGAYEAIVNQRIEVLREGRFAGRQTFAEFMMRRYDPAMRTVKSSESRLASMGERAIRAAQLLQTRVDVDRSAQNQALLESMDRRADLQLRLQETVEGLSVVAISYYAVSLASYVLAPLGKTVGMEKTTLTALVTLPVVLIVYLAIRRIRNQVH
;
A
#
# COMPACT_ATOMS: atom_id res chain seq x y z
N MET A 1 -8.02 -52.98 14.44
CA MET A 1 -8.63 -51.75 13.91
C MET A 1 -7.50 -50.77 13.67
N THR A 2 -7.11 -50.56 12.41
CA THR A 2 -6.15 -49.50 12.07
C THR A 2 -6.82 -48.17 12.39
N THR A 3 -6.40 -47.55 13.49
CA THR A 3 -6.78 -46.18 13.84
C THR A 3 -6.16 -45.26 12.80
N PHE A 4 -6.97 -44.86 11.83
CA PHE A 4 -6.61 -43.83 10.88
C PHE A 4 -6.49 -42.51 11.65
N GLU A 5 -5.28 -41.97 11.73
CA GLU A 5 -5.02 -40.71 12.44
C GLU A 5 -5.56 -39.54 11.62
N ASP A 6 -6.53 -38.82 12.17
CA ASP A 6 -7.04 -37.60 11.56
C ASP A 6 -6.05 -36.44 11.75
N HIS A 7 -5.94 -35.58 10.73
CA HIS A 7 -5.20 -34.33 10.87
C HIS A 7 -5.71 -33.52 12.08
N PRO A 8 -4.85 -32.96 12.95
CA PRO A 8 -5.28 -32.29 14.19
C PRO A 8 -6.30 -31.15 13.99
N LEU A 9 -6.20 -30.46 12.86
CA LEU A 9 -7.11 -29.35 12.50
C LEU A 9 -8.40 -29.78 11.77
N ARG A 10 -8.59 -31.08 11.47
CA ARG A 10 -9.70 -31.56 10.63
C ARG A 10 -11.06 -31.07 11.11
N TYR A 11 -11.36 -31.26 12.40
CA TYR A 11 -12.63 -30.85 12.99
C TYR A 11 -12.73 -29.34 13.17
N ALA A 12 -11.66 -28.67 13.60
CA ALA A 12 -11.67 -27.23 13.80
C ALA A 12 -11.95 -26.48 12.49
N LEU A 13 -11.25 -26.84 11.40
CA LEU A 13 -11.44 -26.23 10.09
C LEU A 13 -12.78 -26.61 9.45
N ALA A 14 -13.26 -27.83 9.66
CA ALA A 14 -14.60 -28.23 9.20
C ALA A 14 -15.71 -27.46 9.92
N ASN A 15 -15.59 -27.29 11.25
CA ASN A 15 -16.58 -26.58 12.06
C ASN A 15 -16.59 -25.07 11.77
N GLU A 16 -15.45 -24.47 11.41
CA GLU A 16 -15.38 -23.05 11.02
C GLU A 16 -16.31 -22.73 9.84
N LEU A 17 -16.49 -23.66 8.89
CA LEU A 17 -17.42 -23.50 7.76
C LEU A 17 -18.90 -23.46 8.18
N HIS A 18 -19.23 -23.98 9.36
CA HIS A 18 -20.59 -24.08 9.89
C HIS A 18 -20.87 -23.12 11.05
N ALA A 19 -19.85 -22.39 11.51
CA ALA A 19 -19.92 -21.54 12.69
C ALA A 19 -20.93 -20.38 12.57
N ARG A 20 -21.31 -19.97 11.35
CA ARG A 20 -22.17 -18.80 11.10
C ARG A 20 -23.45 -19.16 10.36
N PRO A 21 -24.39 -19.88 10.99
CA PRO A 21 -25.66 -20.20 10.35
C PRO A 21 -26.47 -18.93 10.08
N PHE A 22 -27.20 -18.93 8.96
CA PHE A 22 -28.17 -17.87 8.67
C PHE A 22 -29.32 -17.90 9.68
N PRO A 23 -29.88 -16.73 10.05
CA PRO A 23 -31.05 -16.68 10.92
C PRO A 23 -32.24 -17.38 10.26
N GLN A 24 -33.17 -17.89 11.08
CA GLN A 24 -34.45 -18.40 10.61
C GLN A 24 -35.52 -17.35 10.93
N LEU A 25 -36.11 -16.75 9.90
CA LEU A 25 -37.05 -15.64 10.06
C LEU A 25 -38.41 -16.01 9.48
N ALA A 26 -39.48 -15.77 10.22
CA ALA A 26 -40.85 -15.90 9.73
C ALA A 26 -41.47 -14.52 9.58
N ALA A 27 -42.12 -14.25 8.44
CA ALA A 27 -42.91 -13.05 8.28
C ALA A 27 -44.28 -13.22 8.99
N PRO A 28 -44.81 -12.19 9.67
CA PRO A 28 -44.24 -10.86 9.85
C PRO A 28 -43.14 -10.79 10.93
N CYS A 29 -42.04 -10.09 10.62
CA CYS A 29 -41.01 -9.75 11.60
C CYS A 29 -40.26 -8.46 11.22
N ARG A 30 -39.38 -8.01 12.10
CA ARG A 30 -38.51 -6.85 11.93
C ARG A 30 -37.09 -7.21 12.31
N ALA A 31 -36.11 -6.50 11.76
CA ALA A 31 -34.74 -6.56 12.24
C ALA A 31 -34.17 -5.16 12.45
N ILE A 32 -33.39 -4.99 13.51
CA ILE A 32 -32.57 -3.80 13.74
C ILE A 32 -31.12 -4.21 13.57
N PHE A 33 -30.44 -3.54 12.65
CA PHE A 33 -29.06 -3.79 12.30
C PHE A 33 -28.19 -2.60 12.72
N LEU A 34 -27.03 -2.89 13.32
CA LEU A 34 -26.05 -1.90 13.75
C LEU A 34 -24.64 -2.42 13.47
N ALA A 35 -23.83 -1.61 12.78
CA ALA A 35 -22.41 -1.87 12.59
C ALA A 35 -21.57 -0.80 13.30
N VAL A 36 -20.66 -1.23 14.17
CA VAL A 36 -19.78 -0.36 14.97
C VAL A 36 -18.33 -0.65 14.62
N LYS A 37 -17.55 0.42 14.43
CA LYS A 37 -16.13 0.35 14.07
C LYS A 37 -15.30 1.27 14.96
N HIS A 38 -14.16 0.79 15.41
CA HIS A 38 -13.18 1.65 16.08
C HIS A 38 -12.68 2.76 15.12
N PRO A 39 -12.61 4.05 15.49
CA PRO A 39 -12.31 5.12 14.54
C PRO A 39 -10.95 4.97 13.84
N VAL A 40 -9.91 4.63 14.61
CA VAL A 40 -8.52 4.53 14.17
C VAL A 40 -8.04 3.08 14.26
N ASP A 41 -7.24 2.63 13.30
CA ASP A 41 -6.55 1.32 13.29
C ASP A 41 -7.40 0.13 13.71
N ALA A 42 -8.66 0.12 13.25
CA ALA A 42 -9.67 -0.83 13.70
C ALA A 42 -9.33 -2.31 13.44
N ALA A 43 -8.45 -2.58 12.48
CA ALA A 43 -7.92 -3.92 12.20
C ALA A 43 -7.12 -4.49 13.39
N SER A 44 -6.46 -3.61 14.15
CA SER A 44 -5.61 -3.92 15.31
C SER A 44 -6.28 -3.57 16.64
N ARG A 45 -7.60 -3.29 16.64
CA ARG A 45 -8.33 -2.93 17.86
C ARG A 45 -8.35 -4.09 18.85
N ASP A 46 -8.64 -3.77 20.11
CA ASP A 46 -8.92 -4.77 21.13
C ASP A 46 -10.26 -5.47 20.86
N LYS A 47 -10.18 -6.71 20.35
CA LYS A 47 -11.34 -7.58 20.10
C LYS A 47 -12.00 -8.05 21.40
N ASP A 48 -11.32 -8.03 22.53
CA ASP A 48 -11.94 -8.39 23.81
C ASP A 48 -12.86 -7.26 24.31
N ALA A 49 -12.56 -6.00 24.00
CA ALA A 49 -13.45 -4.86 24.29
C ALA A 49 -14.81 -5.02 23.60
N ASP A 50 -14.81 -5.45 22.34
CA ASP A 50 -16.05 -5.76 21.58
C ASP A 50 -16.87 -6.86 22.28
N ARG A 51 -16.20 -7.92 22.76
CA ARG A 51 -16.84 -9.06 23.44
C ARG A 51 -17.40 -8.64 24.80
N LYS A 52 -16.64 -7.89 25.59
CA LYS A 52 -17.10 -7.28 26.85
C LYS A 52 -18.32 -6.40 26.63
N HIS A 53 -18.32 -5.62 25.54
CA HIS A 53 -19.44 -4.76 25.17
C HIS A 53 -20.69 -5.57 24.81
N LEU A 54 -20.54 -6.69 24.09
CA LEU A 54 -21.64 -7.66 23.90
C LEU A 54 -22.12 -8.21 25.25
N CYS A 55 -21.22 -8.69 26.12
CA CYS A 55 -21.60 -9.25 27.43
C CYS A 55 -22.42 -8.26 28.27
N ALA A 56 -22.05 -6.97 28.26
CA ALA A 56 -22.81 -5.93 28.96
C ALA A 56 -24.27 -5.81 28.44
N LEU A 57 -24.51 -6.05 27.15
CA LEU A 57 -25.87 -6.15 26.60
C LEU A 57 -26.55 -7.45 27.04
N LEU A 58 -25.84 -8.58 27.00
CA LEU A 58 -26.39 -9.89 27.39
C LEU A 58 -26.78 -9.93 28.87
N ASP A 59 -26.00 -9.32 29.76
CA ASP A 59 -26.26 -9.24 31.20
C ASP A 59 -27.57 -8.52 31.49
N ARG A 60 -27.87 -7.44 30.77
CA ARG A 60 -29.15 -6.70 30.88
C ARG A 60 -30.36 -7.57 30.52
N HIS A 61 -30.16 -8.58 29.69
CA HIS A 61 -31.19 -9.51 29.23
C HIS A 61 -31.12 -10.88 29.92
N GLY A 62 -30.18 -11.10 30.85
CA GLY A 62 -29.99 -12.39 31.53
C GLY A 62 -29.59 -13.53 30.59
N ALA A 63 -28.91 -13.24 29.48
CA ALA A 63 -28.53 -14.22 28.47
C ALA A 63 -27.14 -14.81 28.70
N SER A 64 -26.91 -16.04 28.22
CA SER A 64 -25.62 -16.74 28.34
C SER A 64 -24.53 -16.06 27.51
N HIS A 65 -23.32 -15.96 28.06
CA HIS A 65 -22.18 -15.36 27.38
C HIS A 65 -21.56 -16.27 26.30
N PRO A 66 -20.92 -15.68 25.27
CA PRO A 66 -20.05 -16.43 24.37
C PRO A 66 -18.81 -17.00 25.09
N ASN A 67 -18.19 -18.01 24.48
CA ASN A 67 -16.84 -18.45 24.86
C ASN A 67 -15.82 -17.30 24.72
N PRO A 68 -14.72 -17.30 25.49
CA PRO A 68 -13.73 -16.21 25.49
C PRO A 68 -13.17 -15.84 24.11
N ASP A 69 -12.96 -16.83 23.24
CA ASP A 69 -12.39 -16.64 21.89
C ASP A 69 -13.45 -16.58 20.78
N ALA A 70 -14.73 -16.46 21.13
CA ALA A 70 -15.80 -16.48 20.14
C ALA A 70 -15.81 -15.20 19.29
N THR A 71 -15.86 -15.38 17.97
CA THR A 71 -15.97 -14.29 16.99
C THR A 71 -17.40 -14.05 16.51
N HIS A 72 -18.35 -14.81 17.06
CA HIS A 72 -19.77 -14.73 16.74
C HIS A 72 -20.58 -15.25 17.93
N TRP A 73 -21.82 -14.79 18.04
CA TRP A 73 -22.76 -15.26 19.05
C TRP A 73 -24.18 -15.08 18.52
N SER A 74 -25.06 -16.02 18.78
CA SER A 74 -26.47 -15.90 18.44
C SER A 74 -27.34 -16.55 19.50
N GLY A 75 -28.38 -15.86 19.95
CA GLY A 75 -29.25 -16.38 21.00
C GLY A 75 -30.43 -15.48 21.31
N GLN A 76 -31.37 -16.05 22.06
CA GLN A 76 -32.53 -15.33 22.56
C GLN A 76 -32.10 -14.36 23.67
N ILE A 77 -32.53 -13.10 23.57
CA ILE A 77 -32.38 -12.05 24.59
C ILE A 77 -33.77 -11.49 24.96
N GLY A 78 -34.39 -12.06 25.98
CA GLY A 78 -35.79 -11.76 26.32
C GLY A 78 -36.74 -12.14 25.19
N LYS A 79 -37.49 -11.16 24.65
CA LYS A 79 -38.42 -11.37 23.52
C LYS A 79 -37.78 -11.23 22.14
N TYR A 80 -36.48 -10.94 22.07
CA TYR A 80 -35.77 -10.74 20.81
C TYR A 80 -34.75 -11.85 20.56
N TYR A 81 -34.33 -12.02 19.31
CA TYR A 81 -33.20 -12.86 18.96
C TYR A 81 -32.04 -11.99 18.49
N LEU A 82 -30.88 -12.08 19.12
CA LEU A 82 -29.69 -11.31 18.76
C LEU A 82 -28.70 -12.21 18.02
N LYS A 83 -28.16 -11.68 16.93
CA LYS A 83 -26.97 -12.17 16.25
C LYS A 83 -25.87 -11.11 16.35
N TRP A 84 -24.71 -11.52 16.83
CA TRP A 84 -23.51 -10.69 16.93
C TRP A 84 -22.37 -11.33 16.14
N GLU A 85 -21.65 -10.53 15.35
CA GLU A 85 -20.50 -11.00 14.57
C GLU A 85 -19.34 -10.01 14.71
N GLN A 86 -18.18 -10.54 15.08
CA GLN A 86 -16.93 -9.81 15.14
C GLN A 86 -16.12 -10.03 13.87
N HIS A 87 -15.87 -8.94 13.15
CA HIS A 87 -15.09 -8.92 11.93
C HIS A 87 -13.69 -8.34 12.18
N THR A 88 -12.87 -8.29 11.14
CA THR A 88 -11.49 -7.78 11.23
C THR A 88 -11.45 -6.33 11.69
N GLU A 89 -12.34 -5.45 11.21
CA GLU A 89 -12.29 -4.01 11.54
C GLU A 89 -13.61 -3.42 12.07
N PHE A 90 -14.65 -4.23 12.26
CA PHE A 90 -15.94 -3.79 12.82
C PHE A 90 -16.66 -4.95 13.52
N VAL A 91 -17.71 -4.64 14.27
CA VAL A 91 -18.67 -5.58 14.83
C VAL A 91 -20.06 -5.28 14.31
N THR A 92 -20.90 -6.31 14.22
CA THR A 92 -22.32 -6.14 13.86
C THR A 92 -23.21 -6.72 14.94
N TYR A 93 -24.33 -6.05 15.17
CA TYR A 93 -25.44 -6.49 16.00
C TYR A 93 -26.69 -6.51 15.12
N THR A 94 -27.36 -7.66 15.05
CA THR A 94 -28.65 -7.80 14.38
C THR A 94 -29.66 -8.36 15.36
N VAL A 95 -30.66 -7.57 15.70
CA VAL A 95 -31.75 -7.97 16.59
C VAL A 95 -33.00 -8.25 15.76
N PHE A 96 -33.57 -9.42 15.90
CA PHE A 96 -34.83 -9.81 15.25
C PHE A 96 -35.99 -9.74 16.25
N MET A 97 -37.12 -9.23 15.77
CA MET A 97 -38.34 -9.03 16.55
C MET A 97 -39.54 -9.58 15.80
N GLU A 98 -40.44 -10.26 16.50
CA GLU A 98 -41.68 -10.76 15.92
C GLU A 98 -42.69 -9.62 15.66
N GLY A 99 -43.52 -9.78 14.63
CA GLY A 99 -44.57 -8.83 14.27
C GLY A 99 -44.06 -7.63 13.47
N LEU A 100 -44.94 -6.66 13.23
CA LEU A 100 -44.65 -5.45 12.43
C LEU A 100 -44.57 -4.17 13.24
N GLY A 101 -44.86 -4.22 14.54
CA GLY A 101 -45.09 -3.02 15.35
C GLY A 101 -46.28 -2.19 14.88
N GLU A 102 -46.39 -0.99 15.45
CA GLU A 102 -47.49 -0.06 15.16
C GLU A 102 -47.27 0.72 13.86
N ARG A 103 -46.02 1.17 13.62
CA ARG A 103 -45.67 2.00 12.46
C ARG A 103 -44.53 1.38 11.65
N PRO A 104 -44.52 1.53 10.31
CA PRO A 104 -43.38 1.16 9.48
C PRO A 104 -42.12 1.91 9.91
N PHE A 105 -41.02 1.17 10.14
CA PHE A 105 -39.72 1.73 10.52
C PHE A 105 -39.77 2.67 11.73
N ASP A 106 -40.50 2.27 12.79
CA ASP A 106 -40.63 3.06 14.02
C ASP A 106 -39.30 3.10 14.81
N PRO A 107 -38.69 4.29 15.04
CA PRO A 107 -37.43 4.43 15.75
C PRO A 107 -37.44 3.83 17.17
N VAL A 108 -38.62 3.67 17.78
CA VAL A 108 -38.78 2.99 19.08
C VAL A 108 -38.17 1.59 19.08
N ASP A 109 -38.16 0.91 17.93
CA ASP A 109 -37.57 -0.42 17.79
C ASP A 109 -36.06 -0.41 18.02
N PHE A 110 -35.38 0.69 17.68
CA PHE A 110 -33.94 0.84 17.94
C PHE A 110 -33.62 0.87 19.44
N GLY A 111 -34.62 1.18 20.29
CA GLY A 111 -34.52 1.16 21.75
C GLY A 111 -34.21 -0.21 22.36
N VAL A 112 -34.11 -1.28 21.55
CA VAL A 112 -33.50 -2.54 21.99
C VAL A 112 -32.01 -2.38 22.37
N PHE A 113 -31.34 -1.38 21.83
CA PHE A 113 -30.02 -0.96 22.27
C PHE A 113 -30.18 0.23 23.23
N PRO A 114 -29.91 0.04 24.55
CA PRO A 114 -30.01 1.14 25.51
C PRO A 114 -29.05 2.29 25.18
N GLU A 115 -29.45 3.52 25.45
CA GLU A 115 -28.67 4.73 25.11
C GLU A 115 -27.32 4.80 25.85
N ASP A 116 -27.30 4.40 27.12
CA ASP A 116 -26.09 4.30 27.94
C ASP A 116 -25.14 3.24 27.39
N TRP A 117 -25.67 2.08 26.96
CA TRP A 117 -24.89 1.06 26.27
C TRP A 117 -24.32 1.58 24.95
N LEU A 118 -25.12 2.26 24.11
CA LEU A 118 -24.63 2.84 22.85
C LEU A 118 -23.52 3.88 23.07
N THR A 119 -23.59 4.65 24.15
CA THR A 119 -22.59 5.66 24.52
C THR A 119 -21.26 5.03 24.93
N GLU A 120 -21.30 3.85 25.54
CA GLU A 120 -20.12 3.08 25.95
C GLU A 120 -19.54 2.18 24.85
N ALA A 121 -20.07 2.25 23.62
CA ALA A 121 -19.59 1.42 22.53
C ALA A 121 -18.10 1.65 22.23
N PRO A 122 -17.28 0.58 22.04
CA PRO A 122 -15.86 0.69 21.72
C PRO A 122 -15.60 1.10 20.26
N GLY A 123 -16.38 2.04 19.75
CA GLY A 123 -16.30 2.54 18.39
C GLY A 123 -17.44 3.48 18.03
N VAL A 124 -17.51 3.79 16.73
CA VAL A 124 -18.54 4.67 16.15
C VAL A 124 -19.43 3.87 15.20
N ARG A 125 -20.70 4.28 15.11
CA ARG A 125 -21.65 3.73 14.16
C ARG A 125 -21.19 4.02 12.73
N VAL A 126 -20.94 2.96 11.95
CA VAL A 126 -20.66 3.06 10.51
C VAL A 126 -21.96 3.08 9.73
N THR A 127 -22.86 2.17 10.06
CA THR A 127 -24.19 2.09 9.48
C THR A 127 -25.16 1.48 10.47
N SER A 128 -26.44 1.76 10.27
CA SER A 128 -27.54 1.09 10.95
C SER A 128 -28.73 1.04 10.02
N ALA A 129 -29.44 -0.10 10.02
CA ALA A 129 -30.60 -0.31 9.18
C ALA A 129 -31.78 -0.87 9.97
N MET A 130 -32.98 -0.44 9.60
CA MET A 130 -34.24 -1.01 10.04
C MET A 130 -34.79 -1.86 8.90
N VAL A 131 -34.95 -3.15 9.14
CA VAL A 131 -35.49 -4.10 8.17
C VAL A 131 -36.91 -4.46 8.57
N ARG A 132 -37.84 -4.30 7.64
CA ARG A 132 -39.24 -4.68 7.80
C ARG A 132 -39.56 -5.86 6.89
N ILE A 133 -40.06 -6.96 7.46
CA ILE A 133 -40.35 -8.19 6.74
C ILE A 133 -41.85 -8.46 6.84
N GLU A 134 -42.58 -8.22 5.75
CA GLU A 134 -44.03 -8.40 5.67
C GLU A 134 -44.42 -9.53 4.71
N PRO A 135 -45.46 -10.34 4.99
CA PRO A 135 -46.01 -11.23 3.98
C PRO A 135 -46.32 -10.47 2.69
N ARG A 136 -45.93 -11.03 1.53
CA ARG A 136 -46.06 -10.35 0.25
C ARG A 136 -47.51 -10.02 -0.11
N PRO A 137 -47.88 -8.73 -0.23
CA PRO A 137 -49.18 -8.33 -0.73
C PRO A 137 -49.18 -8.28 -2.27
N SER A 138 -50.23 -7.70 -2.88
CA SER A 138 -50.25 -7.43 -4.32
C SER A 138 -49.11 -6.49 -4.74
N ASP A 139 -48.63 -6.61 -5.99
CA ASP A 139 -47.55 -5.74 -6.51
C ASP A 139 -47.97 -4.24 -6.48
N GLU A 140 -49.27 -3.94 -6.61
CA GLU A 140 -49.83 -2.58 -6.47
C GLU A 140 -49.72 -2.07 -5.03
N GLU A 141 -50.10 -2.88 -4.04
CA GLU A 141 -49.95 -2.54 -2.62
C GLU A 141 -48.48 -2.37 -2.23
N ILE A 142 -47.57 -3.21 -2.75
CA ILE A 142 -46.13 -3.01 -2.56
C ILE A 142 -45.74 -1.63 -3.08
N THR A 143 -46.17 -1.27 -4.29
CA THR A 143 -45.87 0.03 -4.90
C THR A 143 -46.35 1.20 -4.05
N ASN A 144 -47.59 1.14 -3.56
CA ASN A 144 -48.13 2.18 -2.68
C ASN A 144 -47.35 2.30 -1.35
N LYS A 145 -47.00 1.17 -0.75
CA LYS A 145 -46.21 1.13 0.49
C LYS A 145 -44.81 1.72 0.31
N VAL A 146 -44.10 1.32 -0.75
CA VAL A 146 -42.74 1.81 -0.96
C VAL A 146 -42.70 3.29 -1.35
N GLU A 147 -43.73 3.80 -2.03
CA GLU A 147 -43.86 5.24 -2.31
C GLU A 147 -44.10 6.07 -1.04
N ASP A 148 -44.79 5.52 -0.04
CA ASP A 148 -44.98 6.14 1.27
C ASP A 148 -43.69 6.07 2.14
N TRP A 149 -42.97 4.95 2.10
CA TRP A 149 -41.87 4.69 3.04
C TRP A 149 -40.50 5.22 2.60
N PHE A 150 -40.29 5.39 1.29
CA PHE A 150 -38.98 5.63 0.70
C PHE A 150 -38.95 6.85 -0.21
N VAL A 151 -37.75 7.39 -0.40
CA VAL A 151 -37.50 8.53 -1.29
C VAL A 151 -37.33 8.04 -2.74
N ALA A 152 -38.19 8.52 -3.64
CA ALA A 152 -38.31 8.02 -5.01
C ALA A 152 -37.01 8.13 -5.84
N GLU A 153 -36.18 9.16 -5.61
CA GLU A 153 -34.98 9.43 -6.42
C GLU A 153 -33.89 8.35 -6.31
N SER A 154 -33.87 7.59 -5.21
CA SER A 154 -32.86 6.55 -4.95
C SER A 154 -33.47 5.17 -4.68
N LEU A 155 -34.78 5.03 -4.85
CA LEU A 155 -35.52 3.80 -4.62
C LEU A 155 -35.12 2.70 -5.60
N ALA A 156 -34.57 1.62 -5.06
CA ALA A 156 -34.33 0.36 -5.75
C ALA A 156 -35.34 -0.68 -5.28
N ILE A 157 -35.97 -1.39 -6.23
CA ILE A 157 -36.93 -2.46 -5.96
C ILE A 157 -36.61 -3.64 -6.85
N SER A 158 -36.52 -4.83 -6.30
CA SER A 158 -36.21 -6.03 -7.06
C SER A 158 -36.96 -7.25 -6.56
N ARG A 159 -37.39 -8.07 -7.52
CA ARG A 159 -37.76 -9.46 -7.25
C ARG A 159 -36.46 -10.23 -7.07
N VAL A 160 -36.34 -11.05 -6.03
CA VAL A 160 -35.10 -11.78 -5.71
C VAL A 160 -35.38 -13.27 -5.59
N LEU A 161 -34.35 -14.06 -5.85
CA LEU A 161 -34.36 -15.53 -5.76
C LEU A 161 -35.49 -16.14 -6.59
N ASP A 162 -35.57 -15.79 -7.88
CA ASP A 162 -36.58 -16.34 -8.79
C ASP A 162 -38.03 -15.97 -8.38
N ASP A 163 -38.24 -14.70 -7.99
CA ASP A 163 -39.53 -14.10 -7.54
C ASP A 163 -40.09 -14.66 -6.22
N GLU A 164 -39.22 -15.22 -5.38
CA GLU A 164 -39.56 -15.68 -4.03
C GLU A 164 -39.68 -14.54 -3.02
N ALA A 165 -39.15 -13.36 -3.30
CA ALA A 165 -39.41 -12.17 -2.50
C ALA A 165 -39.28 -10.89 -3.33
N VAL A 166 -39.93 -9.83 -2.88
CA VAL A 166 -39.64 -8.46 -3.35
C VAL A 166 -38.87 -7.72 -2.26
N VAL A 167 -37.78 -7.06 -2.62
CA VAL A 167 -36.98 -6.24 -1.70
C VAL A 167 -36.96 -4.80 -2.18
N ALA A 168 -36.98 -3.86 -1.25
CA ALA A 168 -36.93 -2.43 -1.54
C ALA A 168 -36.05 -1.67 -0.53
N ALA A 169 -35.27 -0.71 -1.03
CA ALA A 169 -34.49 0.22 -0.23
C ALA A 169 -34.19 1.49 -1.05
N ASP A 170 -34.00 2.63 -0.39
CA ASP A 170 -33.56 3.87 -1.03
C ASP A 170 -32.13 4.28 -0.68
N PHE A 171 -31.45 3.49 0.16
CA PHE A 171 -30.09 3.72 0.66
C PHE A 171 -29.89 5.08 1.35
N ARG A 172 -30.97 5.71 1.85
CA ARG A 172 -30.90 6.97 2.58
C ARG A 172 -30.95 6.72 4.08
N ILE A 173 -30.24 7.55 4.81
CA ILE A 173 -30.37 7.64 6.26
C ILE A 173 -31.59 8.52 6.54
N ASP A 174 -32.56 7.98 7.28
CA ASP A 174 -33.75 8.71 7.68
C ASP A 174 -33.48 9.70 8.82
N SER A 175 -34.52 10.40 9.28
CA SER A 175 -34.42 11.38 10.37
C SER A 175 -34.02 10.79 11.71
N ALA A 176 -34.20 9.47 11.93
CA ALA A 176 -33.77 8.76 13.12
C ALA A 176 -32.31 8.26 13.01
N GLY A 177 -31.69 8.37 11.83
CA GLY A 177 -30.31 7.98 11.62
C GLY A 177 -30.13 6.55 11.11
N HIS A 178 -31.18 5.95 10.51
CA HIS A 178 -31.16 4.57 10.02
C HIS A 178 -31.52 4.48 8.54
N THR A 179 -30.88 3.56 7.82
CA THR A 179 -31.37 3.12 6.50
C THR A 179 -32.58 2.22 6.66
N ARG A 180 -33.44 2.21 5.64
CA ARG A 180 -34.66 1.39 5.64
C ARG A 180 -34.58 0.32 4.57
N ILE A 181 -35.05 -0.88 4.90
CA ILE A 181 -35.10 -2.02 3.98
C ILE A 181 -36.43 -2.73 4.16
N ALA A 182 -37.20 -2.89 3.10
CA ALA A 182 -38.43 -3.70 3.10
C ALA A 182 -38.19 -5.03 2.38
N VAL A 183 -38.72 -6.11 2.93
CA VAL A 183 -38.68 -7.45 2.37
C VAL A 183 -40.08 -8.04 2.40
N PHE A 184 -40.57 -8.45 1.23
CA PHE A 184 -41.88 -9.04 1.02
C PHE A 184 -41.74 -10.47 0.52
N PRO A 185 -41.48 -11.46 1.40
CA PRO A 185 -41.41 -12.86 1.01
C PRO A 185 -42.76 -13.39 0.51
N SER A 186 -42.72 -14.18 -0.56
CA SER A 186 -43.84 -14.95 -1.07
C SER A 186 -44.30 -15.99 -0.03
N ALA A 187 -45.56 -16.44 -0.11
CA ALA A 187 -46.15 -17.32 0.90
C ALA A 187 -45.39 -18.65 1.12
N ASN A 188 -44.71 -19.15 0.08
CA ASN A 188 -43.98 -20.43 0.12
C ASN A 188 -42.50 -20.27 0.48
N THR A 189 -42.04 -19.05 0.74
CA THR A 189 -40.63 -18.77 0.99
C THR A 189 -40.26 -19.18 2.42
N GLY A 190 -39.54 -20.30 2.55
CA GLY A 190 -39.17 -20.85 3.85
C GLY A 190 -38.29 -19.94 4.72
N ALA A 191 -38.36 -20.10 6.04
CA ALA A 191 -37.75 -19.19 7.01
C ALA A 191 -36.22 -18.97 6.87
N ARG A 192 -35.48 -20.04 6.50
CA ARG A 192 -34.04 -19.95 6.20
C ARG A 192 -33.76 -19.09 4.96
N ARG A 193 -34.64 -19.12 3.97
CA ARG A 193 -34.49 -18.34 2.73
C ARG A 193 -34.72 -16.86 3.01
N ILE A 194 -35.73 -16.52 3.82
CA ILE A 194 -35.96 -15.15 4.31
C ILE A 194 -34.74 -14.64 5.07
N GLY A 195 -34.23 -15.42 6.03
CA GLY A 195 -33.06 -15.03 6.81
C GLY A 195 -31.79 -14.81 5.97
N ARG A 196 -31.57 -15.63 4.93
CA ARG A 196 -30.48 -15.39 3.95
C ARG A 196 -30.66 -14.08 3.20
N VAL A 197 -31.86 -13.75 2.75
CA VAL A 197 -32.12 -12.48 2.05
C VAL A 197 -31.83 -11.31 2.98
N VAL A 198 -32.38 -11.30 4.18
CA VAL A 198 -32.15 -10.24 5.17
C VAL A 198 -30.67 -10.09 5.51
N GLN A 199 -29.97 -11.20 5.79
CA GLN A 199 -28.53 -11.14 6.08
C GLN A 199 -27.73 -10.57 4.90
N ARG A 200 -28.02 -10.98 3.66
CA ARG A 200 -27.34 -10.44 2.48
C ARG A 200 -27.58 -8.94 2.31
N LEU A 201 -28.79 -8.47 2.60
CA LEU A 201 -29.12 -7.04 2.55
C LEU A 201 -28.34 -6.25 3.62
N CYS A 202 -28.22 -6.77 4.85
CA CYS A 202 -27.39 -6.17 5.89
C CYS A 202 -25.89 -6.18 5.51
N GLU A 203 -25.41 -7.27 4.89
CA GLU A 203 -24.04 -7.36 4.39
C GLU A 203 -23.78 -6.35 3.26
N ILE A 204 -24.71 -6.21 2.29
CA ILE A 204 -24.64 -5.17 1.25
C ILE A 204 -24.53 -3.78 1.88
N GLU A 205 -25.40 -3.47 2.85
CA GLU A 205 -25.40 -2.16 3.52
C GLU A 205 -24.08 -1.89 4.26
N THR A 206 -23.58 -2.89 4.99
CA THR A 206 -22.33 -2.79 5.76
C THR A 206 -21.13 -2.62 4.85
N TYR A 207 -20.96 -3.52 3.88
CA TYR A 207 -19.78 -3.52 3.03
C TYR A 207 -19.78 -2.32 2.06
N LYS A 208 -20.94 -1.87 1.59
CA LYS A 208 -21.08 -0.59 0.86
C LYS A 208 -20.61 0.58 1.73
N SER A 209 -21.02 0.64 2.99
CA SER A 209 -20.63 1.74 3.89
C SER A 209 -19.14 1.69 4.24
N MET A 210 -18.61 0.49 4.48
CA MET A 210 -17.20 0.26 4.82
C MET A 210 -16.24 0.55 3.65
N SER A 211 -16.60 0.18 2.43
CA SER A 211 -15.79 0.45 1.24
C SER A 211 -15.77 1.95 0.90
N MET A 212 -16.85 2.69 1.17
CA MET A 212 -16.89 4.14 0.98
C MET A 212 -15.91 4.92 1.86
N LEU A 213 -15.41 4.32 2.95
CA LEU A 213 -14.30 4.89 3.73
C LEU A 213 -13.01 5.01 2.89
N GLY A 214 -12.82 4.14 1.88
CA GLY A 214 -11.73 4.25 0.92
C GLY A 214 -11.81 5.53 0.10
N LEU A 215 -13.02 5.93 -0.33
CA LEU A 215 -13.22 7.19 -1.05
C LEU A 215 -12.89 8.39 -0.16
N ALA A 216 -13.32 8.37 1.10
CA ALA A 216 -12.98 9.42 2.05
C ALA A 216 -11.46 9.56 2.23
N ARG A 217 -10.75 8.43 2.34
CA ARG A 217 -9.28 8.39 2.42
C ARG A 217 -8.63 8.99 1.18
N VAL A 218 -9.11 8.66 -0.02
CA VAL A 218 -8.61 9.24 -1.28
C VAL A 218 -8.83 10.74 -1.34
N ARG A 219 -10.02 11.22 -0.97
CA ARG A 219 -10.32 12.66 -0.96
C ARG A 219 -9.39 13.43 -0.02
N ALA A 220 -9.05 12.86 1.13
CA ALA A 220 -8.12 13.47 2.08
C ALA A 220 -6.69 13.60 1.53
N MET A 221 -6.19 12.60 0.77
CA MET A 221 -4.83 12.63 0.20
C MET A 221 -4.74 13.26 -1.20
N SER A 222 -5.85 13.58 -1.85
CA SER A 222 -5.86 13.96 -3.28
C SER A 222 -5.02 15.22 -3.58
N SER A 223 -5.10 16.23 -2.70
CA SER A 223 -4.31 17.45 -2.83
C SER A 223 -2.81 17.18 -2.63
N GLU A 224 -2.48 16.38 -1.62
CA GLU A 224 -1.10 15.99 -1.30
C GLU A 224 -0.46 15.22 -2.47
N LEU A 225 -1.17 14.24 -3.05
CA LEU A 225 -0.72 13.53 -4.25
C LEU A 225 -0.52 14.47 -5.44
N GLY A 226 -1.37 15.49 -5.61
CA GLY A 226 -1.21 16.50 -6.66
C GLY A 226 0.08 17.32 -6.50
N GLN A 227 0.40 17.71 -5.26
CA GLN A 227 1.63 18.46 -4.95
C GLN A 227 2.88 17.61 -5.19
N ILE A 228 2.88 16.36 -4.70
CA ILE A 228 4.01 15.44 -4.91
C ILE A 228 4.26 15.18 -6.39
N ASP A 229 3.20 14.99 -7.18
CA ASP A 229 3.32 14.74 -8.62
C ASP A 229 3.97 15.93 -9.34
N GLY A 230 3.57 17.17 -9.00
CA GLY A 230 4.19 18.38 -9.53
C GLY A 230 5.66 18.54 -9.13
N GLN A 231 5.99 18.24 -7.86
CA GLN A 231 7.38 18.25 -7.38
C GLN A 231 8.23 17.19 -8.09
N LEU A 232 7.71 15.97 -8.23
CA LEU A 232 8.38 14.87 -8.92
C LEU A 232 8.65 15.22 -10.39
N THR A 233 7.66 15.76 -11.10
CA THR A 233 7.84 16.24 -12.48
C THR A 233 8.93 17.31 -12.56
N SER A 234 8.94 18.27 -11.63
CA SER A 234 9.94 19.34 -11.61
C SER A 234 11.36 18.80 -11.38
N LEU A 235 11.54 17.87 -10.44
CA LEU A 235 12.84 17.23 -10.17
C LEU A 235 13.33 16.41 -11.37
N ILE A 236 12.44 15.65 -12.02
CA ILE A 236 12.77 14.89 -13.23
C ILE A 236 13.17 15.84 -14.37
N SER A 237 12.51 16.99 -14.53
CA SER A 237 12.89 18.00 -15.52
C SER A 237 14.24 18.65 -15.21
N ASN A 238 14.55 18.92 -13.94
CA ASN A 238 15.86 19.47 -13.56
C ASN A 238 17.00 18.46 -13.79
N MET A 239 16.72 17.16 -13.67
CA MET A 239 17.67 16.08 -13.93
C MET A 239 18.24 16.09 -15.35
N THR A 240 17.54 16.68 -16.34
CA THR A 240 18.03 16.77 -17.72
C THR A 240 18.80 18.06 -18.02
N GLN A 241 18.76 19.04 -17.10
CA GLN A 241 19.49 20.30 -17.24
C GLN A 241 20.96 20.12 -16.86
N HIS A 242 21.84 20.92 -17.47
CA HIS A 242 23.29 20.88 -17.23
C HIS A 242 23.72 21.62 -15.95
N ASP A 243 22.94 22.62 -15.51
CA ASP A 243 23.28 23.48 -14.35
C ASP A 243 22.68 22.98 -13.03
N ALA A 244 21.89 21.91 -13.03
CA ALA A 244 21.27 21.39 -11.80
C ALA A 244 22.32 20.66 -10.95
N GLN A 245 22.37 20.95 -9.64
CA GLN A 245 23.19 20.20 -8.70
C GLN A 245 22.61 18.79 -8.50
N PRO A 246 23.30 17.72 -8.95
CA PRO A 246 22.78 16.36 -8.88
C PRO A 246 22.45 15.91 -7.45
N GLU A 247 23.23 16.36 -6.47
CA GLU A 247 23.02 16.06 -5.05
C GLU A 247 21.67 16.59 -4.53
N GLU A 248 21.31 17.82 -4.88
CA GLU A 248 20.03 18.44 -4.45
C GLU A 248 18.83 17.74 -5.09
N VAL A 249 18.94 17.38 -6.38
CA VAL A 249 17.89 16.65 -7.10
C VAL A 249 17.71 15.25 -6.49
N LEU A 250 18.80 14.56 -6.15
CA LEU A 250 18.77 13.25 -5.52
C LEU A 250 18.12 13.31 -4.13
N GLU A 251 18.49 14.29 -3.31
CA GLU A 251 17.88 14.48 -1.99
C GLU A 251 16.36 14.72 -2.11
N GLY A 252 15.94 15.55 -3.06
CA GLY A 252 14.53 15.78 -3.37
C GLY A 252 13.78 14.50 -3.76
N LEU A 253 14.37 13.69 -4.64
CA LEU A 253 13.77 12.43 -5.10
C LEU A 253 13.67 11.40 -3.96
N LEU A 254 14.67 11.32 -3.09
CA LEU A 254 14.64 10.44 -1.90
C LEU A 254 13.56 10.88 -0.91
N LYS A 255 13.40 12.19 -0.66
CA LYS A 255 12.34 12.73 0.19
C LYS A 255 10.95 12.40 -0.35
N ILE A 256 10.73 12.61 -1.64
CA ILE A 256 9.46 12.26 -2.30
C ILE A 256 9.21 10.75 -2.23
N SER A 257 10.22 9.93 -2.49
CA SER A 257 10.08 8.47 -2.44
C SER A 257 9.68 8.00 -1.04
N ALA A 258 10.38 8.48 0.00
CA ALA A 258 10.05 8.15 1.39
C ALA A 258 8.63 8.59 1.78
N HIS A 259 8.20 9.75 1.28
CA HIS A 259 6.87 10.27 1.54
C HIS A 259 5.77 9.45 0.84
N LEU A 260 5.97 9.06 -0.43
CA LEU A 260 5.07 8.17 -1.17
C LEU A 260 4.97 6.78 -0.53
N GLU A 261 6.10 6.20 -0.12
CA GLU A 261 6.13 4.93 0.61
C GLU A 261 5.35 5.00 1.93
N ASN A 262 5.50 6.09 2.68
CA ASN A 262 4.72 6.30 3.90
C ASN A 262 3.21 6.41 3.60
N LEU A 263 2.81 7.17 2.57
CA LEU A 263 1.40 7.27 2.16
C LEU A 263 0.83 5.91 1.73
N GLN A 264 1.62 5.12 1.00
CA GLN A 264 1.26 3.78 0.55
C GLN A 264 1.12 2.82 1.74
N ALA A 265 2.09 2.79 2.65
CA ALA A 265 2.05 1.96 3.84
C ALA A 265 0.80 2.26 4.69
N GLN A 266 0.53 3.54 4.97
CA GLN A 266 -0.63 3.95 5.77
C GLN A 266 -1.99 3.67 5.10
N SER A 267 -2.03 3.55 3.77
CA SER A 267 -3.29 3.41 3.02
C SER A 267 -3.52 2.00 2.47
N SER A 268 -2.49 1.15 2.48
CA SER A 268 -2.48 -0.22 1.95
C SER A 268 -3.66 -1.07 2.45
N PHE A 269 -3.84 -1.16 3.76
CA PHE A 269 -4.95 -1.90 4.36
C PHE A 269 -6.30 -1.36 3.87
N ARG A 270 -6.48 -0.04 3.84
CA ARG A 270 -7.74 0.57 3.43
C ARG A 270 -8.05 0.32 1.96
N PHE A 271 -7.07 0.40 1.06
CA PHE A 271 -7.26 0.09 -0.36
C PHE A 271 -7.62 -1.39 -0.56
N GLY A 272 -6.85 -2.30 0.04
CA GLY A 272 -7.13 -3.73 0.00
C GLY A 272 -8.52 -4.07 0.56
N ALA A 273 -8.88 -3.52 1.72
CA ALA A 273 -10.20 -3.70 2.32
C ALA A 273 -11.32 -3.14 1.43
N THR A 274 -11.12 -1.96 0.83
CA THR A 274 -12.11 -1.35 -0.07
C THR A 274 -12.39 -2.24 -1.28
N GLY A 275 -11.34 -2.77 -1.93
CA GLY A 275 -11.50 -3.69 -3.06
C GLY A 275 -12.17 -5.00 -2.67
N ALA A 276 -11.82 -5.58 -1.52
CA ALA A 276 -12.45 -6.78 -1.00
C ALA A 276 -13.94 -6.55 -0.70
N TYR A 277 -14.30 -5.42 -0.09
CA TYR A 277 -15.68 -5.10 0.27
C TYR A 277 -16.54 -4.77 -0.94
N GLU A 278 -16.00 -4.10 -1.96
CA GLU A 278 -16.66 -3.95 -3.26
C GLU A 278 -16.98 -5.31 -3.90
N ALA A 279 -16.02 -6.25 -3.88
CA ALA A 279 -16.26 -7.59 -4.39
C ALA A 279 -17.37 -8.31 -3.61
N ILE A 280 -17.42 -8.17 -2.28
CA ILE A 280 -18.49 -8.75 -1.46
C ILE A 280 -19.85 -8.12 -1.81
N VAL A 281 -19.96 -6.80 -1.93
CA VAL A 281 -21.22 -6.13 -2.32
C VAL A 281 -21.74 -6.70 -3.63
N ASN A 282 -20.89 -6.76 -4.66
CA ASN A 282 -21.26 -7.27 -5.97
C ASN A 282 -21.66 -8.75 -5.92
N GLN A 283 -20.89 -9.59 -5.21
CA GLN A 283 -21.20 -11.00 -5.04
C GLN A 283 -22.55 -11.19 -4.34
N ARG A 284 -22.85 -10.38 -3.30
CA ARG A 284 -24.10 -10.48 -2.54
C ARG A 284 -25.30 -10.08 -3.39
N ILE A 285 -25.16 -9.05 -4.21
CA ILE A 285 -26.19 -8.64 -5.18
C ILE A 285 -26.39 -9.72 -6.24
N GLU A 286 -25.32 -10.28 -6.81
CA GLU A 286 -25.40 -11.33 -7.83
C GLU A 286 -26.18 -12.56 -7.33
N VAL A 287 -25.87 -13.04 -6.12
CA VAL A 287 -26.55 -14.21 -5.55
C VAL A 287 -27.99 -13.93 -5.10
N LEU A 288 -28.43 -12.67 -5.06
CA LEU A 288 -29.86 -12.34 -4.91
C LEU A 288 -30.64 -12.66 -6.18
N ARG A 289 -30.00 -12.82 -7.34
CA ARG A 289 -30.65 -13.10 -8.63
C ARG A 289 -31.78 -12.12 -8.90
N GLU A 290 -31.42 -10.83 -8.97
CA GLU A 290 -32.40 -9.76 -9.12
C GLU A 290 -33.16 -9.85 -10.46
N GLY A 291 -34.47 -9.73 -10.38
CA GLY A 291 -35.37 -9.47 -11.48
C GLY A 291 -36.06 -8.12 -11.29
N ARG A 292 -36.46 -7.48 -12.39
CA ARG A 292 -37.15 -6.19 -12.34
C ARG A 292 -38.52 -6.31 -11.68
N PHE A 293 -38.85 -5.34 -10.84
CA PHE A 293 -40.18 -5.14 -10.26
C PHE A 293 -40.83 -3.92 -10.92
N ALA A 294 -41.91 -4.12 -11.69
CA ALA A 294 -42.66 -3.03 -12.35
C ALA A 294 -41.79 -1.99 -13.10
N GLY A 295 -40.68 -2.42 -13.72
CA GLY A 295 -39.74 -1.53 -14.43
C GLY A 295 -38.87 -0.63 -13.54
N ARG A 296 -38.91 -0.80 -12.22
CA ARG A 296 -38.08 -0.05 -11.25
C ARG A 296 -36.62 -0.50 -11.31
N GLN A 297 -35.75 0.41 -10.87
CA GLN A 297 -34.31 0.19 -10.78
C GLN A 297 -33.98 -0.94 -9.80
N THR A 298 -33.00 -1.79 -10.13
CA THR A 298 -32.50 -2.85 -9.23
C THR A 298 -31.39 -2.37 -8.30
N PHE A 299 -31.01 -3.17 -7.30
CA PHE A 299 -29.89 -2.83 -6.42
C PHE A 299 -28.58 -2.83 -7.22
N ALA A 300 -28.37 -3.77 -8.13
CA ALA A 300 -27.23 -3.78 -9.05
C ALA A 300 -27.16 -2.50 -9.89
N GLU A 301 -28.27 -2.08 -10.50
CA GLU A 301 -28.33 -0.86 -11.31
C GLU A 301 -28.10 0.40 -10.45
N PHE A 302 -28.56 0.42 -9.20
CA PHE A 302 -28.26 1.48 -8.24
C PHE A 302 -26.76 1.54 -7.95
N MET A 303 -26.15 0.41 -7.60
CA MET A 303 -24.72 0.34 -7.28
C MET A 303 -23.86 0.76 -8.47
N MET A 304 -24.17 0.24 -9.66
CA MET A 304 -23.45 0.60 -10.89
C MET A 304 -23.42 2.11 -11.15
N ARG A 305 -24.53 2.81 -10.87
CA ARG A 305 -24.65 4.25 -11.14
C ARG A 305 -24.10 5.13 -10.02
N ARG A 306 -24.25 4.74 -8.75
CA ARG A 306 -24.00 5.62 -7.60
C ARG A 306 -22.85 5.17 -6.68
N TYR A 307 -22.48 3.90 -6.72
CA TYR A 307 -21.43 3.31 -5.88
C TYR A 307 -20.15 3.01 -6.67
N ASP A 308 -20.24 2.33 -7.81
CA ASP A 308 -19.08 1.94 -8.62
C ASP A 308 -18.16 3.10 -9.05
N PRO A 309 -18.66 4.32 -9.36
CA PRO A 309 -17.79 5.45 -9.64
C PRO A 309 -16.83 5.80 -8.48
N ALA A 310 -17.29 5.65 -7.23
CA ALA A 310 -16.45 5.85 -6.05
C ALA A 310 -15.33 4.80 -6.00
N MET A 311 -15.67 3.53 -6.23
CA MET A 311 -14.69 2.43 -6.20
C MET A 311 -13.65 2.58 -7.30
N ARG A 312 -14.06 2.99 -8.51
CA ARG A 312 -13.13 3.33 -9.60
C ARG A 312 -12.19 4.47 -9.23
N THR A 313 -12.68 5.48 -8.52
CA THR A 313 -11.85 6.59 -8.03
C THR A 313 -10.79 6.06 -7.05
N VAL A 314 -11.18 5.16 -6.14
CA VAL A 314 -10.24 4.54 -5.19
C VAL A 314 -9.15 3.75 -5.91
N LYS A 315 -9.54 2.84 -6.81
CA LYS A 315 -8.59 2.04 -7.62
C LYS A 315 -7.63 2.90 -8.44
N SER A 316 -8.15 3.95 -9.09
CA SER A 316 -7.32 4.85 -9.89
C SER A 316 -6.29 5.62 -9.04
N SER A 317 -6.67 5.99 -7.80
CA SER A 317 -5.79 6.73 -6.89
C SER A 317 -4.71 5.82 -6.30
N GLU A 318 -5.06 4.58 -5.97
CA GLU A 318 -4.10 3.55 -5.57
C GLU A 318 -3.07 3.30 -6.68
N SER A 319 -3.54 3.10 -7.93
CA SER A 319 -2.65 2.92 -9.08
C SER A 319 -1.78 4.15 -9.36
N ARG A 320 -2.32 5.36 -9.17
CA ARG A 320 -1.56 6.62 -9.30
C ARG A 320 -0.44 6.69 -8.27
N LEU A 321 -0.75 6.40 -7.00
CA LEU A 321 0.23 6.39 -5.91
C LEU A 321 1.37 5.40 -6.19
N ALA A 322 1.05 4.16 -6.56
CA ALA A 322 2.04 3.15 -6.93
C ALA A 322 2.91 3.60 -8.12
N SER A 323 2.29 4.14 -9.18
CA SER A 323 3.01 4.65 -10.35
C SER A 323 3.94 5.83 -10.03
N MET A 324 3.53 6.71 -9.11
CA MET A 324 4.39 7.81 -8.64
C MET A 324 5.61 7.28 -7.88
N GLY A 325 5.41 6.30 -6.99
CA GLY A 325 6.51 5.67 -6.25
C GLY A 325 7.54 5.05 -7.20
N GLU A 326 7.08 4.26 -8.17
CA GLU A 326 7.97 3.69 -9.18
C GLU A 326 8.70 4.74 -10.02
N ARG A 327 8.02 5.83 -10.41
CA ARG A 327 8.65 6.93 -11.15
C ARG A 327 9.75 7.60 -10.33
N ALA A 328 9.51 7.83 -9.03
CA ALA A 328 10.50 8.44 -8.14
C ALA A 328 11.74 7.54 -7.96
N ILE A 329 11.54 6.24 -7.74
CA ILE A 329 12.63 5.25 -7.62
C ILE A 329 13.45 5.19 -8.92
N ARG A 330 12.79 5.09 -10.08
CA ARG A 330 13.48 5.06 -11.38
C ARG A 330 14.28 6.33 -11.64
N ALA A 331 13.71 7.51 -11.33
CA ALA A 331 14.42 8.77 -11.47
C ALA A 331 15.67 8.84 -10.60
N ALA A 332 15.59 8.39 -9.33
CA ALA A 332 16.73 8.36 -8.43
C ALA A 332 17.85 7.44 -8.94
N GLN A 333 17.50 6.25 -9.46
CA GLN A 333 18.45 5.29 -10.04
C GLN A 333 19.16 5.85 -11.28
N LEU A 334 18.42 6.55 -12.16
CA LEU A 334 19.00 7.19 -13.34
C LEU A 334 19.95 8.32 -12.97
N LEU A 335 19.58 9.15 -11.99
CA LEU A 335 20.44 10.22 -11.50
C LEU A 335 21.73 9.69 -10.86
N GLN A 336 21.62 8.65 -10.04
CA GLN A 336 22.78 7.98 -9.45
C GLN A 336 23.72 7.44 -10.53
N THR A 337 23.16 6.79 -11.55
CA THR A 337 23.94 6.29 -12.69
C THR A 337 24.66 7.42 -13.43
N ARG A 338 23.99 8.55 -13.67
CA ARG A 338 24.60 9.74 -14.29
C ARG A 338 25.77 10.27 -13.46
N VAL A 339 25.56 10.43 -12.15
CA VAL A 339 26.60 10.92 -11.22
C VAL A 339 27.81 9.98 -11.20
N ASP A 340 27.59 8.67 -11.18
CA ASP A 340 28.68 7.68 -11.19
C ASP A 340 29.48 7.72 -12.50
N VAL A 341 28.82 7.92 -13.65
CA VAL A 341 29.47 8.12 -14.94
C VAL A 341 30.28 9.43 -14.95
N ASP A 342 29.70 10.53 -14.47
CA ASP A 342 30.38 11.84 -14.43
C ASP A 342 31.62 11.79 -13.52
N ARG A 343 31.53 11.12 -12.36
CA ARG A 343 32.67 10.89 -11.46
C ARG A 343 33.74 10.00 -12.09
N SER A 344 33.35 8.96 -12.83
CA SER A 344 34.28 8.10 -13.55
C SER A 344 35.04 8.89 -14.64
N ALA A 345 34.34 9.73 -15.39
CA ALA A 345 34.94 10.61 -16.39
C ALA A 345 35.92 11.62 -15.78
N GLN A 346 35.58 12.22 -14.62
CA GLN A 346 36.49 13.10 -13.88
C GLN A 346 37.74 12.37 -13.38
N ASN A 347 37.58 11.17 -12.81
CA ASN A 347 38.69 10.34 -12.36
C ASN A 347 39.62 9.96 -13.52
N GLN A 348 39.06 9.57 -14.67
CA GLN A 348 39.84 9.30 -15.87
C GLN A 348 40.64 10.52 -16.34
N ALA A 349 40.01 11.70 -16.40
CA ALA A 349 40.68 12.93 -16.78
C ALA A 349 41.80 13.32 -15.79
N LEU A 350 41.61 13.06 -14.49
CA LEU A 350 42.62 13.26 -13.46
C LEU A 350 43.83 12.34 -13.69
N LEU A 351 43.60 11.04 -13.90
CA LEU A 351 44.64 10.05 -14.20
C LEU A 351 45.43 10.43 -15.46
N GLU A 352 44.76 10.82 -16.54
CA GLU A 352 45.43 11.30 -17.75
C GLU A 352 46.27 12.57 -17.52
N SER A 353 45.83 13.45 -16.62
CA SER A 353 46.63 14.63 -16.24
C SER A 353 47.86 14.23 -15.41
N MET A 354 47.75 13.20 -14.57
CA MET A 354 48.86 12.66 -13.79
C MET A 354 49.88 11.96 -14.69
N ASP A 355 49.44 11.11 -15.62
CA ASP A 355 50.31 10.43 -16.57
C ASP A 355 51.09 11.44 -17.42
N ARG A 356 50.43 12.48 -17.93
CA ARG A 356 51.11 13.58 -18.65
C ARG A 356 52.17 14.28 -17.80
N ARG A 357 51.89 14.51 -16.52
CA ARG A 357 52.87 15.12 -15.59
C ARG A 357 54.03 14.18 -15.30
N ALA A 358 53.78 12.88 -15.13
CA ALA A 358 54.81 11.87 -14.93
C ALA A 358 55.72 11.76 -16.16
N ASP A 359 55.17 11.71 -17.37
CA ASP A 359 55.93 11.72 -18.63
C ASP A 359 56.81 12.97 -18.77
N LEU A 360 56.29 14.14 -18.40
CA LEU A 360 57.07 15.39 -18.40
C LEU A 360 58.22 15.34 -17.39
N GLN A 361 57.98 14.79 -16.19
CA GLN A 361 59.02 14.61 -15.17
C GLN A 361 60.10 13.63 -15.64
N LEU A 362 59.71 12.52 -16.28
CA LEU A 362 60.65 11.55 -16.85
C LEU A 362 61.54 12.22 -17.91
N ARG A 363 60.96 12.99 -18.84
CA ARG A 363 61.74 13.71 -19.86
C ARG A 363 62.70 14.73 -19.24
N LEU A 364 62.25 15.48 -18.23
CA LEU A 364 63.13 16.42 -17.53
C LEU A 364 64.27 15.69 -16.82
N GLN A 365 63.98 14.56 -16.17
CA GLN A 365 65.00 13.72 -15.54
C GLN A 365 66.01 13.20 -16.58
N GLU A 366 65.54 12.67 -17.71
CA GLU A 366 66.42 12.23 -18.81
C GLU A 366 67.31 13.37 -19.32
N THR A 367 66.78 14.60 -19.42
CA THR A 367 67.60 15.75 -19.83
C THR A 367 68.66 16.13 -18.80
N VAL A 368 68.35 16.07 -17.50
CA VAL A 368 69.32 16.32 -16.41
C VAL A 368 70.38 15.21 -16.37
N GLU A 369 69.98 13.97 -16.57
CA GLU A 369 70.88 12.83 -16.65
C GLU A 369 71.83 12.96 -17.86
N GLY A 370 71.32 13.37 -19.02
CA GLY A 370 72.14 13.67 -20.20
C GLY A 370 73.19 14.75 -19.93
N LEU A 371 72.82 15.81 -19.20
CA LEU A 371 73.76 16.85 -18.78
C LEU A 371 74.79 16.32 -17.75
N SER A 372 74.39 15.39 -16.88
CA SER A 372 75.28 14.77 -15.88
C SER A 372 76.42 13.99 -16.53
N VAL A 373 76.20 13.36 -17.71
CA VAL A 373 77.25 12.69 -18.47
C VAL A 373 78.39 13.66 -18.80
N VAL A 374 78.06 14.90 -19.20
CA VAL A 374 79.04 15.94 -19.53
C VAL A 374 79.81 16.36 -18.27
N ALA A 375 79.11 16.64 -17.18
CA ALA A 375 79.72 17.07 -15.93
C ALA A 375 80.64 15.97 -15.33
N ILE A 376 80.14 14.73 -15.24
CA ILE A 376 80.90 13.58 -14.73
C ILE A 376 82.11 13.29 -15.62
N SER A 377 81.94 13.35 -16.96
CA SER A 377 83.06 13.14 -17.88
C SER A 377 84.16 14.18 -17.70
N TYR A 378 83.81 15.46 -17.52
CA TYR A 378 84.78 16.52 -17.26
C TYR A 378 85.61 16.24 -16.00
N TYR A 379 84.94 15.92 -14.87
CA TYR A 379 85.63 15.57 -13.63
C TYR A 379 86.46 14.29 -13.74
N ALA A 380 85.94 13.26 -14.41
CA ALA A 380 86.64 12.00 -14.61
C ALA A 380 87.90 12.16 -15.48
N VAL A 381 87.82 12.94 -16.56
CA VAL A 381 88.97 13.24 -17.43
C VAL A 381 90.02 14.05 -16.66
N SER A 382 89.59 15.04 -15.88
CA SER A 382 90.48 15.83 -15.02
C SER A 382 91.22 14.93 -14.02
N LEU A 383 90.50 14.08 -13.30
CA LEU A 383 91.07 13.16 -12.32
C LEU A 383 92.01 12.14 -12.97
N ALA A 384 91.60 11.51 -14.07
CA ALA A 384 92.43 10.56 -14.81
C ALA A 384 93.71 11.23 -15.34
N SER A 385 93.62 12.48 -15.82
CA SER A 385 94.78 13.26 -16.26
C SER A 385 95.75 13.55 -15.11
N TYR A 386 95.27 13.82 -13.90
CA TYR A 386 96.14 14.01 -12.73
C TYR A 386 96.82 12.71 -12.29
N VAL A 387 96.09 11.58 -12.28
CA VAL A 387 96.62 10.27 -11.89
C VAL A 387 97.63 9.74 -12.92
N LEU A 388 97.38 9.95 -14.21
CA LEU A 388 98.23 9.46 -15.29
C LEU A 388 99.40 10.41 -15.63
N ALA A 389 99.36 11.69 -15.23
CA ALA A 389 100.44 12.65 -15.50
C ALA A 389 101.84 12.21 -15.04
N PRO A 390 102.04 11.54 -13.88
CA PRO A 390 103.33 11.00 -13.47
C PRO A 390 103.85 9.91 -14.42
N LEU A 391 102.95 9.06 -14.94
CA LEU A 391 103.25 7.99 -15.89
C LEU A 391 103.49 8.54 -17.32
N GLY A 392 102.79 9.59 -17.73
CA GLY A 392 103.05 10.26 -19.01
C GLY A 392 104.45 10.88 -19.08
N LYS A 393 104.93 11.44 -17.95
CA LYS A 393 106.27 12.01 -17.83
C LYS A 393 107.39 10.95 -17.96
N THR A 394 107.17 9.70 -17.58
CA THR A 394 108.18 8.64 -17.73
C THR A 394 108.30 8.13 -19.17
N VAL A 395 107.30 8.39 -20.03
CA VAL A 395 107.27 8.00 -21.45
C VAL A 395 107.53 9.21 -22.37
N GLY A 396 107.85 10.38 -21.81
CA GLY A 396 108.17 11.60 -22.57
C GLY A 396 106.96 12.28 -23.21
N MET A 397 105.74 11.96 -22.79
CA MET A 397 104.51 12.56 -23.32
C MET A 397 104.17 13.86 -22.60
N GLU A 398 103.83 14.89 -23.38
CA GLU A 398 103.32 16.15 -22.86
C GLU A 398 101.92 15.98 -22.26
N LYS A 399 101.64 16.70 -21.17
CA LYS A 399 100.38 16.59 -20.41
C LYS A 399 99.15 16.86 -21.29
N THR A 400 99.26 17.80 -22.23
CA THR A 400 98.22 18.15 -23.20
C THR A 400 97.87 16.98 -24.11
N THR A 401 98.87 16.29 -24.65
CA THR A 401 98.71 15.11 -25.52
C THR A 401 98.12 13.94 -24.76
N LEU A 402 98.55 13.72 -23.51
CA LEU A 402 98.02 12.67 -22.64
C LEU A 402 96.53 12.91 -22.31
N THR A 403 96.17 14.14 -21.92
CA THR A 403 94.78 14.49 -21.61
C THR A 403 93.88 14.32 -22.85
N ALA A 404 94.32 14.75 -24.04
CA ALA A 404 93.57 14.54 -25.27
C ALA A 404 93.32 13.05 -25.58
N LEU A 405 94.33 12.20 -25.36
CA LEU A 405 94.25 10.76 -25.62
C LEU A 405 93.35 10.02 -24.61
N VAL A 406 93.33 10.48 -23.35
CA VAL A 406 92.50 9.92 -22.26
C VAL A 406 91.05 10.41 -22.30
N THR A 407 90.79 11.59 -22.89
CA THR A 407 89.45 12.19 -22.94
C THR A 407 88.44 11.28 -23.65
N LEU A 408 88.76 10.80 -24.85
CA LEU A 408 87.85 9.97 -25.65
C LEU A 408 87.48 8.63 -24.95
N PRO A 409 88.45 7.83 -24.44
CA PRO A 409 88.15 6.61 -23.70
C PRO A 409 87.31 6.87 -22.45
N VAL A 410 87.62 7.91 -21.67
CA VAL A 410 86.92 8.20 -20.40
C VAL A 410 85.48 8.63 -20.67
N VAL A 411 85.24 9.53 -21.63
CA VAL A 411 83.89 9.95 -22.02
C VAL A 411 83.07 8.74 -22.52
N LEU A 412 83.68 7.87 -23.34
CA LEU A 412 83.01 6.66 -23.82
C LEU A 412 82.65 5.70 -22.68
N ILE A 413 83.58 5.48 -21.73
CA ILE A 413 83.34 4.62 -20.56
C ILE A 413 82.23 5.19 -19.68
N VAL A 414 82.25 6.50 -19.39
CA VAL A 414 81.21 7.16 -18.57
C VAL A 414 79.85 7.08 -19.26
N TYR A 415 79.78 7.33 -20.56
CA TYR A 415 78.56 7.17 -21.35
C TYR A 415 78.04 5.73 -21.33
N LEU A 416 78.91 4.74 -21.55
CA LEU A 416 78.53 3.33 -21.53
C LEU A 416 78.10 2.85 -20.13
N ALA A 417 78.76 3.34 -19.08
CA ALA A 417 78.42 3.02 -17.69
C ALA A 417 77.02 3.56 -17.33
N ILE A 418 76.76 4.84 -17.62
CA ILE A 418 75.45 5.46 -17.38
C ILE A 418 74.37 4.79 -18.23
N ARG A 419 74.64 4.53 -19.52
CA ARG A 419 73.72 3.80 -20.41
C ARG A 419 73.44 2.37 -19.94
N ARG A 420 74.41 1.69 -19.34
CA ARG A 420 74.25 0.33 -18.80
C ARG A 420 73.42 0.33 -17.52
N ILE A 421 73.63 1.29 -16.62
CA ILE A 421 72.81 1.47 -15.42
C ILE A 421 71.36 1.77 -15.83
N ARG A 422 71.15 2.62 -16.85
CA ARG A 422 69.83 2.93 -17.40
C ARG A 422 69.06 1.68 -17.83
N ASN A 423 69.71 0.78 -18.58
CA ASN A 423 69.10 -0.45 -19.07
C ASN A 423 68.84 -1.52 -17.98
N GLN A 424 69.24 -1.27 -16.72
CA GLN A 424 68.99 -2.18 -15.59
C GLN A 424 67.96 -1.65 -14.60
N VAL A 425 67.71 -0.33 -14.58
CA VAL A 425 66.84 0.35 -13.62
C VAL A 425 65.49 0.76 -14.23
N HIS A 426 65.43 0.90 -15.56
CA HIS A 426 64.20 0.99 -16.35
C HIS A 426 64.02 -0.30 -17.16
#